data_AF-A0A452YT65-F1
#
_entry.id   AF-A0A452YT65-F1
#
_cell.length_a   1.000
_cell.length_b   1.000
_cell.length_c   1.000
_cell.angle_alpha   90.00
_cell.angle_beta   90.00
_cell.angle_gamma   90.00
#
_symmetry.space_group_name_H-M   'P 1'
#
loop_
_entity.id
_entity.type
_entity.pdbx_description
1 polymer ?
#
loop_
_entity_poly.entity_id
_entity_poly.type
_entity_poly.pdbx_seq_one_letter_code
_entity_poly.pdbx_strand_id
1 'polypeptide(L)'
;VMVDKVFCKCAERLVEKLETYALSGEPVNMEARFSQMTLDVIGLSLFNYNFDSLTSDSPVIDAVYTALKEAEARSTDLLPYWQIDLLCKIVPRQIKAEKAVNTIRNTVEDLITKCKAIVDAENEQIEGEEYVNEADPSILRFLLASREEVSSLQLRDDLLSMLVAGHETTGSVLTWTIYLLSKDPVALRKAQDEVDRVLQGRLPRYEDVKELKYLMRCINESMRLYPHPPVLIRRALVDDVLPGNYKVKTGQDVMISVYNIHRSPERYGTEQMNSFQRDLIWRVPFQMSQTLISGLSLLVEVLENVLEISLLF
;
A
#
# COMPACT_ATOMS: atom_id res chain seq x y z
N VAL A 1 -15.88 -7.39 -7.91
CA VAL A 1 -16.34 -6.05 -7.40
C VAL A 1 -15.17 -5.13 -7.11
N MET A 2 -14.35 -5.36 -6.07
CA MET A 2 -13.25 -4.43 -5.73
C MET A 2 -12.18 -4.32 -6.82
N VAL A 3 -11.80 -5.45 -7.42
CA VAL A 3 -10.85 -5.48 -8.55
C VAL A 3 -11.34 -4.62 -9.71
N ASP A 4 -12.60 -4.82 -10.10
CA ASP A 4 -13.17 -4.16 -11.28
C ASP A 4 -13.49 -2.68 -11.01
N LYS A 5 -14.13 -2.37 -9.88
CA LYS A 5 -14.66 -1.02 -9.57
C LYS A 5 -13.63 -0.05 -9.02
N VAL A 6 -12.55 -0.56 -8.39
CA VAL A 6 -11.55 0.28 -7.73
C VAL A 6 -10.18 0.12 -8.38
N PHE A 7 -9.64 -1.10 -8.41
CA PHE A 7 -8.24 -1.30 -8.83
C PHE A 7 -8.04 -1.00 -10.31
N CYS A 8 -8.88 -1.56 -11.19
CA CYS A 8 -8.80 -1.28 -12.63
C CYS A 8 -9.09 0.20 -12.92
N LYS A 9 -10.11 0.78 -12.28
CA LYS A 9 -10.45 2.19 -12.47
C LYS A 9 -9.31 3.15 -12.10
N CYS A 10 -8.61 2.89 -11.00
CA CYS A 10 -7.45 3.70 -10.59
C CYS A 10 -6.23 3.43 -11.50
N ALA A 11 -6.09 2.21 -12.03
CA ALA A 11 -5.06 1.84 -13.01
C ALA A 11 -5.20 2.64 -14.30
N GLU A 12 -6.37 2.57 -14.92
CA GLU A 12 -6.69 3.25 -16.17
C GLU A 12 -6.48 4.76 -16.00
N ARG A 13 -6.93 5.32 -14.87
CA ARG A 13 -6.71 6.74 -14.58
C ARG A 13 -5.23 7.10 -14.48
N LEU A 14 -4.40 6.26 -13.87
CA LEU A 14 -2.96 6.51 -13.86
C LEU A 14 -2.43 6.52 -15.30
N VAL A 15 -2.82 5.52 -16.11
CA VAL A 15 -2.41 5.40 -17.51
C VAL A 15 -2.82 6.62 -18.33
N GLU A 16 -4.06 7.09 -18.20
CA GLU A 16 -4.53 8.34 -18.82
C GLU A 16 -3.62 9.53 -18.47
N LYS A 17 -3.13 9.62 -17.22
CA LYS A 17 -2.16 10.67 -16.85
C LYS A 17 -0.79 10.45 -17.49
N LEU A 18 -0.37 9.20 -17.66
CA LEU A 18 0.91 8.85 -18.28
C LEU A 18 0.93 9.06 -19.80
N GLU A 19 -0.21 8.98 -20.50
CA GLU A 19 -0.31 9.24 -21.94
C GLU A 19 0.28 10.59 -22.35
N THR A 20 0.07 11.62 -21.52
CA THR A 20 0.63 12.95 -21.78
C THR A 20 2.16 12.97 -21.82
N TYR A 21 2.79 12.22 -20.91
CA TYR A 21 4.24 12.02 -20.89
C TYR A 21 4.70 11.11 -22.04
N ALA A 22 3.86 10.15 -22.43
CA ALA A 22 4.13 9.29 -23.56
C ALA A 22 4.23 10.06 -24.89
N LEU A 23 3.29 10.97 -25.10
CA LEU A 23 3.25 11.82 -26.28
C LEU A 23 4.33 12.90 -26.28
N SER A 24 4.71 13.43 -25.11
CA SER A 24 5.73 14.49 -25.00
C SER A 24 7.17 13.96 -24.93
N GLY A 25 7.36 12.70 -24.52
CA GLY A 25 8.67 12.13 -24.22
C GLY A 25 9.30 12.66 -22.92
N GLU A 26 8.55 13.38 -22.09
CA GLU A 26 9.07 13.92 -20.84
C GLU A 26 9.20 12.82 -19.75
N PRO A 27 10.26 12.87 -18.93
CA PRO A 27 10.40 11.93 -17.83
C PRO A 27 9.33 12.15 -16.76
N VAL A 28 8.84 11.05 -16.18
CA VAL A 28 7.83 11.05 -15.12
C VAL A 28 8.38 10.39 -13.85
N ASN A 29 8.10 10.98 -12.69
CA ASN A 29 8.42 10.36 -11.40
C ASN A 29 7.36 9.31 -11.04
N MET A 30 7.65 8.04 -11.34
CA MET A 30 6.74 6.93 -11.08
C MET A 30 6.48 6.66 -9.59
N GLU A 31 7.42 6.98 -8.69
CA GLU A 31 7.22 6.81 -7.25
C GLU A 31 6.06 7.70 -6.75
N ALA A 32 6.08 8.98 -7.15
CA ALA A 32 5.01 9.91 -6.82
C ALA A 32 3.67 9.48 -7.42
N ARG A 33 3.66 8.99 -8.66
CA ARG A 33 2.46 8.52 -9.34
C ARG A 33 1.85 7.28 -8.70
N PHE A 34 2.69 6.30 -8.31
CA PHE A 34 2.21 5.14 -7.57
C PHE A 34 1.70 5.51 -6.19
N SER A 35 2.35 6.42 -5.49
CA SER A 35 1.87 6.90 -4.19
C SER A 35 0.50 7.59 -4.30
N GLN A 36 0.29 8.44 -5.29
CA GLN A 36 -1.02 9.05 -5.56
C GLN A 36 -2.09 7.98 -5.83
N MET A 37 -1.81 7.10 -6.78
CA MET A 37 -2.75 6.06 -7.14
C MET A 37 -3.11 5.12 -5.98
N THR A 38 -2.14 4.70 -5.17
CA THR A 38 -2.45 3.83 -4.03
C THR A 38 -3.24 4.54 -2.94
N LEU A 39 -3.09 5.87 -2.80
CA LEU A 39 -3.94 6.69 -1.94
C LEU A 39 -5.40 6.69 -2.42
N ASP A 40 -5.61 6.88 -3.71
CA ASP A 40 -6.95 6.85 -4.32
C ASP A 40 -7.59 5.46 -4.16
N VAL A 41 -6.82 4.39 -4.41
CA VAL A 41 -7.28 3.00 -4.24
C VAL A 41 -7.70 2.71 -2.80
N ILE A 42 -6.87 3.04 -1.81
CA ILE A 42 -7.20 2.74 -0.41
C ILE A 42 -8.35 3.61 0.09
N GLY A 43 -8.47 4.86 -0.37
CA GLY A 43 -9.60 5.74 -0.04
C GLY A 43 -10.93 5.18 -0.55
N LEU A 44 -10.96 4.75 -1.80
CA LEU A 44 -12.13 4.10 -2.40
C LEU A 44 -12.45 2.77 -1.70
N SER A 45 -11.42 2.00 -1.36
CA SER A 45 -11.59 0.69 -0.71
C SER A 45 -12.12 0.79 0.72
N LEU A 46 -11.63 1.75 1.50
CA LEU A 46 -12.01 1.90 2.89
C LEU A 46 -13.30 2.69 3.07
N PHE A 47 -13.50 3.74 2.27
CA PHE A 47 -14.54 4.74 2.53
C PHE A 47 -15.47 4.99 1.33
N ASN A 48 -15.25 4.33 0.18
CA ASN A 48 -15.85 4.71 -1.10
C ASN A 48 -15.61 6.21 -1.42
N TYR A 49 -14.48 6.73 -0.96
CA TYR A 49 -14.08 8.13 -1.10
C TYR A 49 -12.89 8.24 -2.03
N ASN A 50 -13.04 9.00 -3.11
CA ASN A 50 -11.95 9.26 -4.03
C ASN A 50 -11.19 10.52 -3.60
N PHE A 51 -9.93 10.37 -3.17
CA PHE A 51 -9.05 11.51 -2.89
C PHE A 51 -8.69 12.29 -4.16
N ASP A 52 -8.76 11.65 -5.33
CA ASP A 52 -8.40 12.18 -6.65
C ASP A 52 -7.00 12.80 -6.70
N SER A 53 -6.07 12.19 -5.97
CA SER A 53 -4.68 12.65 -5.83
C SER A 53 -3.87 12.53 -7.13
N LEU A 54 -4.33 11.71 -8.08
CA LEU A 54 -3.77 11.64 -9.43
C LEU A 54 -4.05 12.91 -10.26
N THR A 55 -5.08 13.69 -9.92
CA THR A 55 -5.50 14.88 -10.69
C THR A 55 -5.11 16.18 -10.00
N SER A 56 -5.33 16.30 -8.69
CA SER A 56 -5.12 17.54 -7.96
C SER A 56 -4.65 17.30 -6.53
N ASP A 57 -3.80 18.20 -6.05
CA ASP A 57 -3.50 18.27 -4.62
C ASP A 57 -4.74 18.75 -3.86
N SER A 58 -4.97 18.16 -2.69
CA SER A 58 -6.04 18.57 -1.79
C SER A 58 -5.51 18.70 -0.36
N PRO A 59 -6.13 19.54 0.48
CA PRO A 59 -5.68 19.73 1.86
C PRO A 59 -5.62 18.43 2.69
N VAL A 60 -6.46 17.44 2.36
CA VAL A 60 -6.43 16.14 3.05
C VAL A 60 -5.26 15.28 2.59
N ILE A 61 -4.88 15.34 1.31
CA ILE A 61 -3.70 14.64 0.78
C ILE A 61 -2.43 15.20 1.44
N ASP A 62 -2.28 16.53 1.47
CA ASP A 62 -1.16 17.19 2.15
C ASP A 62 -1.09 16.84 3.64
N ALA A 63 -2.26 16.71 4.27
CA ALA A 63 -2.36 16.30 5.66
C ALA A 63 -1.87 14.85 5.85
N VAL A 64 -2.29 13.91 4.98
CA VAL A 64 -1.84 12.50 5.03
C VAL A 64 -0.32 12.42 4.92
N TYR A 65 0.29 13.06 3.92
CA TYR A 65 1.76 13.07 3.79
C TYR A 65 2.45 13.76 4.96
N THR A 66 1.87 14.84 5.50
CA THR A 66 2.42 15.52 6.68
C THR A 66 2.40 14.61 7.91
N ALA A 67 1.33 13.83 8.11
CA ALA A 67 1.21 12.89 9.22
C ALA A 67 2.19 11.72 9.10
N LEU A 68 2.34 11.16 7.89
CA LEU A 68 3.31 10.11 7.59
C LEU A 68 4.76 10.57 7.87
N LYS A 69 5.10 11.76 7.38
CA LYS A 69 6.42 12.36 7.62
C LYS A 69 6.70 12.64 9.10
N GLU A 70 5.70 13.05 9.88
CA GLU A 70 5.86 13.21 11.32
C GLU A 70 6.07 11.85 12.01
N ALA A 71 5.34 10.80 11.60
CA ALA A 71 5.52 9.46 12.15
C ALA A 71 6.95 8.93 11.91
N GLU A 72 7.47 9.12 10.70
CA GLU A 72 8.86 8.78 10.36
C GLU A 72 9.86 9.60 11.20
N ALA A 73 9.69 10.92 11.28
CA ALA A 73 10.57 11.79 12.05
C ALA A 73 10.63 11.40 13.53
N ARG A 74 9.48 11.08 14.14
CA ARG A 74 9.41 10.63 15.55
C ARG A 74 10.17 9.34 15.82
N SER A 75 10.34 8.48 14.82
CA SER A 75 11.13 7.25 14.94
C SER A 75 12.65 7.50 15.01
N THR A 76 13.09 8.68 14.59
CA THR A 76 14.52 9.06 14.53
C THR A 76 14.90 10.24 15.44
N ASP A 77 13.92 10.88 16.09
CA ASP A 77 14.16 11.94 17.06
C ASP A 77 15.02 11.42 18.24
N LEU A 78 16.09 12.15 18.57
CA LEU A 78 17.00 11.79 19.67
C LEU A 78 16.31 11.78 21.04
N LEU A 79 15.36 12.68 21.23
CA LEU A 79 14.56 12.79 22.44
C LEU A 79 13.09 12.90 22.04
N PRO A 80 12.17 12.17 22.70
CA PRO A 80 10.75 12.20 22.38
C PRO A 80 10.09 13.46 22.95
N TYR A 81 10.55 14.65 22.53
CA TYR A 81 10.09 15.94 23.02
C TYR A 81 8.60 16.19 22.75
N TRP A 82 8.04 15.51 21.74
CA TRP A 82 6.62 15.47 21.41
C TRP A 82 5.74 14.80 22.48
N GLN A 83 6.34 14.16 23.50
CA GLN A 83 5.61 13.71 24.69
C GLN A 83 5.30 14.85 25.66
N ILE A 84 5.94 16.01 25.51
CA ILE A 84 5.70 17.19 26.33
C ILE A 84 4.69 18.10 25.61
N ASP A 85 3.44 18.12 26.07
CA ASP A 85 2.33 18.85 25.44
C ASP A 85 2.63 20.34 25.19
N LEU A 86 3.36 20.99 26.11
CA LEU A 86 3.78 22.38 25.95
C LEU A 86 4.67 22.58 24.72
N LEU A 87 5.57 21.64 24.42
CA LEU A 87 6.44 21.71 23.25
C LEU A 87 5.63 21.49 21.97
N CYS A 88 4.61 20.63 22.00
CA CYS A 88 3.73 20.42 20.85
C CYS A 88 3.01 21.70 20.41
N LYS A 89 2.67 22.58 21.37
CA LYS A 89 1.98 23.85 21.11
C LYS A 89 2.89 24.98 20.64
N ILE A 90 4.21 24.83 20.76
CA ILE A 90 5.18 25.89 20.43
C ILE A 90 6.02 25.51 19.19
N VAL A 91 6.40 24.24 19.06
CA VAL A 91 7.26 23.77 17.97
C VAL A 91 6.47 23.76 16.66
N PRO A 92 6.88 24.51 15.62
CA PRO A 92 6.13 24.61 14.36
C PRO A 92 5.86 23.27 13.67
N ARG A 93 6.81 22.32 13.79
CA ARG A 93 6.67 20.95 13.28
C ARG A 93 5.47 20.23 13.90
N GLN A 94 5.33 20.31 15.24
CA GLN A 94 4.25 19.67 15.97
C GLN A 94 2.90 20.35 15.72
N ILE A 95 2.87 21.69 15.67
CA ILE A 95 1.66 22.45 15.32
C ILE A 95 1.16 22.06 13.92
N LYS A 96 2.07 21.91 12.95
CA LYS A 96 1.71 21.47 11.59
C LYS A 96 1.18 20.03 11.60
N ALA A 97 1.82 19.13 12.33
CA ALA A 97 1.40 17.73 12.44
C ALA A 97 0.02 17.60 13.12
N GLU A 98 -0.23 18.35 14.19
CA GLU A 98 -1.53 18.36 14.88
C GLU A 98 -2.65 18.84 13.95
N LYS A 99 -2.41 19.93 13.19
CA LYS A 99 -3.37 20.40 12.19
C LYS A 99 -3.66 19.34 11.13
N ALA A 100 -2.62 18.70 10.60
CA ALA A 100 -2.77 17.63 9.61
C ALA A 100 -3.59 16.45 10.15
N VAL A 101 -3.26 15.97 11.36
CA VAL A 101 -4.00 14.88 12.02
C VAL A 101 -5.46 15.27 12.26
N ASN A 102 -5.74 16.52 12.64
CA ASN A 102 -7.12 16.99 12.83
C ASN A 102 -7.89 17.08 11.50
N THR A 103 -7.26 17.53 10.40
CA THR A 103 -7.88 17.50 9.07
C THR A 103 -8.25 16.08 8.65
N ILE A 104 -7.35 15.11 8.86
CA ILE A 104 -7.59 13.70 8.57
C ILE A 104 -8.74 13.14 9.42
N ARG A 105 -8.71 13.37 10.74
CA ARG A 105 -9.75 12.90 11.66
C ARG A 105 -11.13 13.43 11.30
N ASN A 106 -11.24 14.74 11.06
CA ASN A 106 -12.51 15.37 10.70
C ASN A 106 -13.05 14.79 9.38
N THR A 107 -12.18 14.57 8.40
CA THR A 107 -12.59 13.99 7.11
C THR A 107 -13.13 12.57 7.30
N VAL A 108 -12.47 11.73 8.10
CA VAL A 108 -12.94 10.36 8.37
C VAL A 108 -14.21 10.36 9.21
N GLU A 109 -14.33 11.23 10.22
CA GLU A 109 -15.56 11.36 11.01
C GLU A 109 -16.77 11.78 10.16
N ASP A 110 -16.57 12.68 9.20
CA ASP A 110 -17.60 13.07 8.24
C ASP A 110 -18.02 11.90 7.34
N LEU A 111 -17.07 11.09 6.86
CA LEU A 111 -17.34 9.91 6.04
C LEU A 111 -18.09 8.83 6.83
N ILE A 112 -17.67 8.55 8.06
CA ILE A 112 -18.36 7.63 8.98
C ILE A 112 -19.79 8.09 9.22
N THR A 113 -19.99 9.37 9.52
CA THR A 113 -21.32 9.94 9.81
C THR A 113 -22.25 9.81 8.61
N LYS A 114 -21.77 10.11 7.40
CA LYS A 114 -22.55 9.97 6.16
C LYS A 114 -22.90 8.51 5.87
N CYS A 115 -21.93 7.60 5.95
CA CYS A 115 -22.17 6.19 5.67
C CYS A 115 -23.16 5.59 6.70
N LYS A 116 -23.00 5.92 7.98
CA LYS A 116 -23.90 5.47 9.05
C LYS A 116 -25.35 5.92 8.84
N ALA A 117 -25.56 7.17 8.44
CA ALA A 117 -26.90 7.67 8.14
C ALA A 117 -27.59 6.89 7.02
N ILE A 118 -26.84 6.43 6.01
CA ILE A 118 -27.39 5.62 4.92
C ILE A 118 -27.69 4.19 5.39
N VAL A 119 -26.77 3.55 6.14
CA VAL A 119 -26.99 2.21 6.72
C VAL A 119 -28.23 2.18 7.61
N ASP A 120 -28.38 3.18 8.49
CA ASP A 120 -29.52 3.31 9.40
C ASP A 120 -30.83 3.55 8.64
N ALA A 121 -30.80 4.36 7.57
CA ALA A 121 -31.97 4.64 6.73
C ALA A 121 -32.43 3.41 5.92
N GLU A 122 -31.49 2.59 5.45
CA GLU A 122 -31.77 1.37 4.67
C GLU A 122 -32.07 0.16 5.57
N ASN A 123 -31.96 0.32 6.90
CA ASN A 123 -32.06 -0.73 7.91
C ASN A 123 -31.23 -1.98 7.53
N GLU A 124 -30.06 -1.74 6.96
CA GLU A 124 -29.25 -2.77 6.36
C GLU A 124 -28.67 -3.69 7.43
N GLN A 125 -28.60 -4.98 7.12
CA GLN A 125 -27.99 -6.02 7.95
C GLN A 125 -27.20 -6.97 7.06
N ILE A 126 -26.06 -7.43 7.57
CA ILE A 126 -25.25 -8.44 6.89
C ILE A 126 -26.05 -9.75 6.79
N GLU A 127 -26.37 -10.15 5.56
CA GLU A 127 -26.89 -11.47 5.24
C GLU A 127 -25.77 -12.32 4.63
N GLY A 128 -25.26 -13.30 5.39
CA GLY A 128 -24.23 -14.25 4.94
C GLY A 128 -22.78 -13.82 5.24
N GLU A 129 -21.83 -14.74 5.00
CA GLU A 129 -20.40 -14.51 5.28
C GLU A 129 -19.70 -13.65 4.21
N GLU A 130 -20.25 -13.54 3.00
CA GLU A 130 -19.71 -12.77 1.86
C GLU A 130 -20.57 -11.55 1.52
N TYR A 131 -20.81 -10.68 2.51
CA TYR A 131 -21.60 -9.47 2.31
C TYR A 131 -20.81 -8.35 1.61
N VAL A 132 -21.32 -7.88 0.46
CA VAL A 132 -20.81 -6.70 -0.25
C VAL A 132 -21.99 -5.89 -0.78
N ASN A 133 -22.11 -4.63 -0.37
CA ASN A 133 -23.10 -3.72 -0.94
C ASN A 133 -22.66 -3.29 -2.36
N GLU A 134 -23.56 -3.38 -3.35
CA GLU A 134 -23.20 -3.06 -4.73
C GLU A 134 -22.94 -1.56 -4.99
N ALA A 135 -23.62 -0.69 -4.26
CA ALA A 135 -23.50 0.77 -4.39
C ALA A 135 -22.29 1.32 -3.60
N ASP A 136 -22.01 0.72 -2.44
CA ASP A 136 -20.89 1.07 -1.56
C ASP A 136 -20.13 -0.18 -1.11
N PRO A 137 -19.20 -0.70 -1.93
CA PRO A 137 -18.44 -1.91 -1.61
C PRO A 137 -17.28 -1.66 -0.62
N SER A 138 -17.37 -0.61 0.21
CA SER A 138 -16.28 -0.23 1.12
C SER A 138 -16.24 -1.03 2.42
N ILE A 139 -15.06 -1.09 3.04
CA ILE A 139 -14.89 -1.71 4.36
C ILE A 139 -15.68 -0.95 5.43
N LEU A 140 -15.77 0.38 5.35
CA LEU A 140 -16.61 1.17 6.26
C LEU A 140 -18.07 0.72 6.20
N ARG A 141 -18.62 0.51 5.00
CA ARG A 141 -20.00 0.05 4.84
C ARG A 141 -20.21 -1.33 5.47
N PHE A 142 -19.28 -2.24 5.23
CA PHE A 142 -19.29 -3.57 5.84
C PHE A 142 -19.28 -3.51 7.38
N LEU A 143 -18.36 -2.74 7.97
CA LEU A 143 -18.22 -2.60 9.43
C LEU A 143 -19.43 -1.93 10.09
N LEU A 144 -20.11 -1.02 9.39
CA LEU A 144 -21.34 -0.41 9.90
C LEU A 144 -22.55 -1.35 9.77
N ALA A 145 -22.64 -2.10 8.67
CA ALA A 145 -23.71 -3.07 8.45
C ALA A 145 -23.64 -4.28 9.41
N SER A 146 -22.44 -4.63 9.91
CA SER A 146 -22.26 -5.71 10.89
C SER A 146 -22.87 -5.39 12.26
N ARG A 147 -23.15 -4.11 12.54
CA ARG A 147 -23.70 -3.59 13.81
C ARG A 147 -22.95 -4.06 15.07
N GLU A 148 -21.66 -4.34 14.96
CA GLU A 148 -20.84 -4.55 16.14
C GLU A 148 -20.81 -3.26 16.99
N GLU A 149 -20.86 -3.39 18.33
CA GLU A 149 -20.78 -2.26 19.25
C GLU A 149 -19.36 -1.68 19.28
N VAL A 150 -18.98 -0.97 18.22
CA VAL A 150 -17.72 -0.25 18.10
C VAL A 150 -17.98 1.23 18.29
N SER A 151 -17.25 1.87 19.21
CA SER A 151 -17.34 3.32 19.37
C SER A 151 -16.89 4.03 18.09
N SER A 152 -17.50 5.17 17.74
CA SER A 152 -17.10 5.94 16.55
C SER A 152 -15.62 6.30 16.56
N LEU A 153 -15.02 6.47 17.75
CA LEU A 153 -13.60 6.74 17.94
C LEU A 153 -12.74 5.56 17.50
N GLN A 154 -13.09 4.35 17.95
CA GLN A 154 -12.36 3.13 17.61
C GLN A 154 -12.46 2.85 16.11
N LEU A 155 -13.66 2.95 15.52
CA LEU A 155 -13.85 2.75 14.08
C LEU A 155 -13.01 3.74 13.25
N ARG A 156 -12.97 5.01 13.66
CA ARG A 156 -12.12 6.02 13.02
C ARG A 156 -10.64 5.63 13.09
N ASP A 157 -10.16 5.24 14.27
CA ASP A 157 -8.75 4.91 14.47
C ASP A 157 -8.35 3.63 13.72
N ASP A 158 -9.24 2.63 13.62
CA ASP A 158 -9.03 1.42 12.84
C ASP A 158 -8.92 1.74 11.33
N LEU A 159 -9.85 2.54 10.80
CA LEU A 159 -9.82 2.93 9.39
C LEU A 159 -8.60 3.80 9.05
N LEU A 160 -8.19 4.68 9.95
CA LEU A 160 -6.96 5.47 9.79
C LEU A 160 -5.70 4.61 9.81
N SER A 161 -5.66 3.62 10.68
CA SER A 161 -4.56 2.64 10.73
C SER A 161 -4.46 1.87 9.40
N MET A 162 -5.61 1.42 8.86
CA MET A 162 -5.66 0.74 7.56
C MET A 162 -5.25 1.64 6.39
N LEU A 163 -5.66 2.92 6.41
CA LEU A 163 -5.29 3.92 5.40
C LEU A 163 -3.77 4.07 5.32
N VAL A 164 -3.12 4.27 6.47
CA VAL A 164 -1.65 4.40 6.57
C VAL A 164 -0.97 3.10 6.16
N ALA A 165 -1.46 1.95 6.63
CA ALA A 165 -0.85 0.66 6.37
C ALA A 165 -0.90 0.25 4.88
N GLY A 166 -1.97 0.61 4.16
CA GLY A 166 -2.21 0.18 2.78
C GLY A 166 -1.68 1.12 1.69
N HIS A 167 -1.43 2.39 2.02
CA HIS A 167 -1.07 3.43 1.05
C HIS A 167 0.39 3.35 0.57
N GLU A 168 1.34 3.75 1.41
CA GLU A 168 2.75 3.89 1.00
C GLU A 168 3.44 2.54 0.77
N THR A 169 3.04 1.50 1.50
CA THR A 169 3.60 0.14 1.36
C THR A 169 3.35 -0.41 -0.04
N THR A 170 2.12 -0.32 -0.53
CA THR A 170 1.74 -0.77 -1.88
C THR A 170 2.42 0.08 -2.96
N GLY A 171 2.47 1.41 -2.77
CA GLY A 171 3.11 2.32 -3.72
C GLY A 171 4.61 2.05 -3.86
N SER A 172 5.28 1.74 -2.74
CA SER A 172 6.70 1.36 -2.73
C SER A 172 6.95 0.03 -3.43
N VAL A 173 6.09 -0.98 -3.21
CA VAL A 173 6.20 -2.27 -3.90
C VAL A 173 6.10 -2.10 -5.41
N LEU A 174 5.14 -1.30 -5.90
CA LEU A 174 4.99 -1.01 -7.33
C LEU A 174 6.22 -0.29 -7.89
N THR A 175 6.70 0.73 -7.16
CA THR A 175 7.89 1.52 -7.52
C THR A 175 9.12 0.62 -7.70
N TRP A 176 9.44 -0.22 -6.70
CA TRP A 176 10.59 -1.11 -6.78
C TRP A 176 10.42 -2.21 -7.83
N THR A 177 9.19 -2.67 -8.06
CA THR A 177 8.91 -3.68 -9.09
C THR A 177 9.18 -3.13 -10.48
N ILE A 178 8.67 -1.94 -10.80
CA ILE A 178 8.95 -1.27 -12.09
C ILE A 178 10.43 -0.93 -12.22
N TYR A 179 11.07 -0.44 -11.16
CA TYR A 179 12.51 -0.20 -11.17
C TYR A 179 13.30 -1.48 -11.51
N LEU A 180 12.98 -2.62 -10.89
CA LEU A 180 13.64 -3.89 -11.16
C LEU A 180 13.38 -4.42 -12.57
N LEU A 181 12.14 -4.29 -13.07
CA LEU A 181 11.79 -4.71 -14.43
C LEU A 181 12.47 -3.84 -15.49
N SER A 182 12.57 -2.52 -15.28
CA SER A 182 13.28 -1.62 -16.21
C SER A 182 14.79 -1.92 -16.28
N LYS A 183 15.35 -2.59 -15.28
CA LYS A 183 16.75 -3.04 -15.24
C LYS A 183 16.98 -4.41 -15.88
N ASP A 184 15.92 -5.18 -16.17
CA ASP A 184 15.98 -6.52 -16.77
C ASP A 184 14.98 -6.65 -17.93
N PRO A 185 15.39 -6.29 -19.17
CA PRO A 185 14.53 -6.34 -20.36
C PRO A 185 13.94 -7.73 -20.65
N VAL A 186 14.66 -8.79 -20.28
CA VAL A 186 14.18 -10.17 -20.48
C VAL A 186 13.03 -10.47 -19.51
N ALA A 187 13.17 -10.05 -18.25
CA ALA A 187 12.08 -10.21 -17.29
C ALA A 187 10.87 -9.37 -17.66
N LEU A 188 11.09 -8.13 -18.10
CA LEU A 188 10.04 -7.25 -18.58
C LEU A 188 9.28 -7.86 -19.76
N ARG A 189 9.98 -8.34 -20.79
CA ARG A 189 9.33 -8.95 -21.96
C ARG A 189 8.48 -10.16 -21.57
N LYS A 190 8.96 -11.02 -20.67
CA LYS A 190 8.19 -12.16 -20.17
C LYS A 190 6.93 -11.75 -19.39
N ALA A 191 7.01 -10.67 -18.62
CA ALA A 191 5.85 -10.14 -17.90
C ALA A 191 4.78 -9.63 -18.89
N GLN A 192 5.20 -8.93 -19.95
CA GLN A 192 4.30 -8.50 -21.04
C GLN A 192 3.69 -9.69 -21.76
N ASP A 193 4.50 -10.67 -22.20
CA ASP A 193 4.02 -11.86 -22.90
C ASP A 193 3.00 -12.67 -22.06
N GLU A 194 3.18 -12.74 -20.72
CA GLU A 194 2.20 -13.37 -19.84
C GLU A 194 0.87 -12.63 -19.87
N VAL A 195 0.90 -11.31 -19.84
CA VAL A 195 -0.31 -10.50 -19.74
C VAL A 195 -1.04 -10.45 -21.08
N ASP A 196 -0.33 -10.24 -22.18
CA ASP A 196 -0.87 -10.34 -23.54
C ASP A 196 -1.65 -11.65 -23.72
N ARG A 197 -1.07 -12.75 -23.24
CA ARG A 197 -1.67 -14.08 -23.35
C ARG A 197 -2.90 -14.27 -22.45
N VAL A 198 -2.86 -13.80 -21.20
CA VAL A 198 -3.91 -14.03 -20.19
C VAL A 198 -5.08 -13.05 -20.34
N LEU A 199 -4.78 -11.78 -20.60
CA LEU A 199 -5.76 -10.71 -20.65
C LEU A 199 -6.22 -10.40 -22.07
N GLN A 200 -5.36 -10.51 -23.08
CA GLN A 200 -5.72 -10.21 -24.48
C GLN A 200 -6.32 -8.79 -24.63
N GLY A 201 -5.73 -7.80 -23.93
CA GLY A 201 -6.14 -6.40 -23.97
C GLY A 201 -7.39 -6.04 -23.15
N ARG A 202 -7.96 -6.97 -22.39
CA ARG A 202 -9.08 -6.66 -21.47
C ARG A 202 -8.58 -6.29 -20.08
N LEU A 203 -9.40 -5.55 -19.32
CA LEU A 203 -9.14 -5.34 -17.89
C LEU A 203 -9.16 -6.68 -17.12
N PRO A 204 -8.23 -6.87 -16.16
CA PRO A 204 -8.17 -8.08 -15.36
C PRO A 204 -9.36 -8.16 -14.39
N ARG A 205 -9.84 -9.39 -14.21
CA ARG A 205 -10.85 -9.76 -13.23
C ARG A 205 -10.18 -10.51 -12.09
N TYR A 206 -10.92 -10.70 -11.00
CA TYR A 206 -10.43 -11.43 -9.83
C TYR A 206 -9.90 -12.83 -10.20
N GLU A 207 -10.56 -13.53 -11.13
CA GLU A 207 -10.16 -14.89 -11.52
C GLU A 207 -8.85 -14.94 -12.30
N ASP A 208 -8.42 -13.84 -12.94
CA ASP A 208 -7.22 -13.78 -13.77
C ASP A 208 -5.94 -13.66 -12.95
N VAL A 209 -6.06 -13.11 -11.74
CA VAL A 209 -4.93 -12.86 -10.85
C VAL A 209 -4.14 -14.14 -10.58
N LYS A 210 -4.83 -15.29 -10.50
CA LYS A 210 -4.19 -16.60 -10.30
C LYS A 210 -3.41 -17.08 -11.52
N GLU A 211 -3.69 -16.55 -12.71
CA GLU A 211 -3.04 -16.91 -13.98
C GLU A 211 -1.88 -15.98 -14.34
N LEU A 212 -1.78 -14.79 -13.72
CA LEU A 212 -0.64 -13.86 -13.81
C LEU A 212 0.52 -14.28 -12.90
N LYS A 213 0.97 -15.53 -13.08
CA LYS A 213 1.90 -16.22 -12.17
C LYS A 213 3.30 -15.62 -12.21
N TYR A 214 3.79 -15.27 -13.39
CA TYR A 214 5.12 -14.70 -13.58
C TYR A 214 5.18 -13.26 -13.05
N LEU A 215 4.18 -12.44 -13.35
CA LEU A 215 4.09 -11.09 -12.78
C LEU A 215 4.03 -11.13 -11.24
N MET A 216 3.26 -12.06 -10.68
CA MET A 216 3.24 -12.30 -9.23
C MET A 216 4.63 -12.69 -8.68
N ARG A 217 5.43 -13.47 -9.42
CA ARG A 217 6.82 -13.78 -9.02
C ARG A 217 7.70 -12.54 -9.06
N CYS A 218 7.54 -11.67 -10.04
CA CYS A 218 8.27 -10.40 -10.13
C CYS A 218 7.98 -9.51 -8.91
N ILE A 219 6.70 -9.39 -8.50
CA ILE A 219 6.33 -8.63 -7.30
C ILE A 219 6.92 -9.27 -6.05
N ASN A 220 6.80 -10.59 -5.89
CA ASN A 220 7.37 -11.29 -4.73
C ASN A 220 8.89 -11.11 -4.63
N GLU A 221 9.58 -11.16 -5.75
CA GLU A 221 11.02 -10.94 -5.81
C GLU A 221 11.39 -9.48 -5.53
N SER A 222 10.57 -8.53 -5.99
CA SER A 222 10.68 -7.13 -5.63
C SER A 222 10.55 -6.94 -4.12
N MET A 223 9.56 -7.56 -3.47
CA MET A 223 9.37 -7.50 -2.01
C MET A 223 10.48 -8.21 -1.21
N ARG A 224 11.11 -9.24 -1.79
CA ARG A 224 12.33 -9.81 -1.20
C ARG A 224 13.45 -8.78 -1.20
N LEU A 225 13.70 -8.17 -2.36
CA LEU A 225 14.75 -7.16 -2.50
C LEU A 225 14.38 -5.85 -1.79
N TYR A 226 13.13 -5.49 -1.65
CA TYR A 226 12.71 -4.23 -1.05
C TYR A 226 11.54 -4.52 -0.13
N PRO A 227 11.81 -5.08 1.07
CA PRO A 227 10.77 -5.35 2.05
C PRO A 227 10.30 -4.03 2.67
N HIS A 228 8.99 -3.88 2.82
CA HIS A 228 8.35 -2.71 3.41
C HIS A 228 7.50 -3.13 4.62
N PRO A 229 7.85 -2.72 5.85
CA PRO A 229 9.09 -2.03 6.23
C PRO A 229 10.33 -2.96 6.15
N PRO A 230 11.56 -2.41 6.04
CA PRO A 230 12.77 -3.21 5.99
C PRO A 230 13.13 -3.86 7.33
N VAL A 231 12.53 -3.37 8.42
CA VAL A 231 12.83 -3.73 9.81
C VAL A 231 11.53 -3.83 10.60
N LEU A 232 11.39 -4.87 11.42
CA LEU A 232 10.26 -5.02 12.33
C LEU A 232 10.74 -4.78 13.76
N ILE A 233 10.00 -3.96 14.51
CA ILE A 233 10.31 -3.63 15.90
C ILE A 233 9.40 -4.42 16.84
N ARG A 234 9.99 -4.98 17.89
CA ARG A 234 9.30 -5.66 19.00
C ARG A 234 9.93 -5.25 20.32
N ARG A 235 9.19 -5.42 21.42
CA ARG A 235 9.70 -5.26 22.79
C ARG A 235 9.37 -6.50 23.59
N ALA A 236 10.36 -7.06 24.28
CA ALA A 236 10.14 -8.18 25.19
C ALA A 236 9.30 -7.73 26.39
N LEU A 237 8.10 -8.28 26.55
CA LEU A 237 7.21 -7.95 27.68
C LEU A 237 7.58 -8.73 28.95
N VAL A 238 8.29 -9.83 28.80
CA VAL A 238 8.82 -10.68 29.88
C VAL A 238 10.22 -11.18 29.48
N ASP A 239 10.99 -11.67 30.45
CA ASP A 239 12.26 -12.35 30.20
C ASP A 239 12.04 -13.58 29.31
N ASP A 240 12.90 -13.78 28.31
CA ASP A 240 12.79 -14.88 27.36
C ASP A 240 14.17 -15.34 26.85
N VAL A 241 14.22 -16.49 26.17
CA VAL A 241 15.43 -17.06 25.57
C VAL A 241 15.18 -17.36 24.09
N LEU A 242 15.85 -16.61 23.21
CA LEU A 242 15.77 -16.80 21.77
C LEU A 242 16.53 -18.06 21.32
N PRO A 243 16.20 -18.63 20.14
CA PRO A 243 16.99 -19.69 19.52
C PRO A 243 18.47 -19.32 19.43
N GLY A 244 19.36 -20.25 19.81
CA GLY A 244 20.78 -19.95 20.02
C GLY A 244 21.16 -19.60 21.46
N ASN A 245 20.20 -19.74 22.40
CA ASN A 245 20.39 -19.51 23.85
C ASN A 245 20.73 -18.05 24.20
N TYR A 246 20.25 -17.09 23.40
CA TYR A 246 20.39 -15.66 23.66
C TYR A 246 19.28 -15.20 24.59
N LYS A 247 19.64 -14.74 25.79
CA LYS A 247 18.69 -14.26 26.79
C LYS A 247 18.29 -12.82 26.48
N VAL A 248 16.99 -12.55 26.46
CA VAL A 248 16.42 -11.19 26.38
C VAL A 248 15.70 -10.88 27.69
N LYS A 249 15.79 -9.63 28.13
CA LYS A 249 15.18 -9.16 29.37
C LYS A 249 13.90 -8.39 29.11
N THR A 250 13.03 -8.37 30.10
CA THR A 250 11.83 -7.52 30.12
C THR A 250 12.21 -6.07 29.78
N GLY A 251 11.50 -5.47 28.82
CA GLY A 251 11.74 -4.11 28.33
C GLY A 251 12.76 -4.00 27.19
N GLN A 252 13.44 -5.09 26.80
CA GLN A 252 14.42 -5.05 25.73
C GLN A 252 13.76 -4.92 24.35
N ASP A 253 14.19 -3.91 23.58
CA ASP A 253 13.80 -3.71 22.19
C ASP A 253 14.55 -4.66 21.26
N VAL A 254 13.83 -5.26 20.32
CA VAL A 254 14.31 -6.22 19.34
C VAL A 254 13.97 -5.71 17.94
N MET A 255 14.99 -5.65 17.09
CA MET A 255 14.88 -5.23 15.71
C MET A 255 15.17 -6.42 14.80
N ILE A 256 14.17 -6.82 14.01
CA ILE A 256 14.28 -7.92 13.05
C ILE A 256 14.51 -7.29 11.68
N SER A 257 15.73 -7.34 11.17
CA SER A 257 16.06 -6.83 9.83
C SER A 257 15.58 -7.82 8.76
N VAL A 258 14.37 -7.58 8.24
CA VAL A 258 13.80 -8.34 7.13
C VAL A 258 14.69 -8.19 5.89
N TYR A 259 15.23 -6.99 5.67
CA TYR A 259 16.18 -6.72 4.60
C TYR A 259 17.41 -7.64 4.65
N ASN A 260 18.04 -7.80 5.81
CA ASN A 260 19.19 -8.69 5.96
C ASN A 260 18.80 -10.16 5.80
N ILE A 261 17.65 -10.55 6.35
CA ILE A 261 17.14 -11.93 6.20
C ILE A 261 16.90 -12.26 4.73
N HIS A 262 16.28 -11.35 3.98
CA HIS A 262 15.95 -11.51 2.56
C HIS A 262 17.17 -11.42 1.63
N ARG A 263 18.33 -10.97 2.15
CA ARG A 263 19.62 -10.93 1.43
C ARG A 263 20.71 -11.74 2.10
N SER A 264 20.34 -12.67 2.98
CA SER A 264 21.35 -13.48 3.65
C SER A 264 22.03 -14.39 2.61
N PRO A 265 23.36 -14.31 2.44
CA PRO A 265 24.09 -15.24 1.58
C PRO A 265 23.96 -16.69 2.07
N GLU A 266 23.72 -16.90 3.36
CA GLU A 266 23.47 -18.24 3.91
C GLU A 266 22.15 -18.84 3.43
N ARG A 267 21.15 -17.99 3.13
CA ARG A 267 19.83 -18.43 2.66
C ARG A 267 19.71 -18.47 1.14
N TYR A 268 20.32 -17.51 0.45
CA TYR A 268 20.15 -17.31 -0.99
C TYR A 268 21.43 -17.57 -1.80
N GLY A 269 22.58 -17.74 -1.15
CA GLY A 269 23.87 -17.76 -1.84
C GLY A 269 24.35 -16.34 -2.21
N THR A 270 25.65 -16.18 -2.33
CA THR A 270 26.30 -14.87 -2.58
C THR A 270 25.94 -14.27 -3.94
N GLU A 271 25.67 -15.11 -4.94
CA GLU A 271 25.29 -14.66 -6.28
C GLU A 271 23.83 -14.18 -6.33
N GLN A 272 22.92 -14.86 -5.62
CA GLN A 272 21.48 -14.62 -5.78
C GLN A 272 20.95 -13.58 -4.78
N MET A 273 21.66 -13.32 -3.68
CA MET A 273 21.16 -12.46 -2.60
C MET A 273 20.78 -11.04 -3.06
N ASN A 274 21.47 -10.48 -4.06
CA ASN A 274 21.22 -9.12 -4.57
C ASN A 274 20.63 -9.08 -5.98
N SER A 275 20.52 -10.22 -6.65
CA SER A 275 20.00 -10.29 -8.03
C SER A 275 18.49 -10.45 -8.04
N PHE A 276 17.83 -9.89 -9.04
CA PHE A 276 16.41 -10.14 -9.32
C PHE A 276 16.22 -11.55 -9.90
N GLN A 277 15.77 -12.48 -9.06
CA GLN A 277 15.57 -13.89 -9.40
C GLN A 277 14.11 -14.19 -9.75
N ARG A 278 13.80 -14.12 -11.04
CA ARG A 278 12.45 -14.32 -11.61
C ARG A 278 11.93 -15.77 -11.61
N ASP A 279 12.82 -16.76 -11.49
CA ASP A 279 12.48 -18.19 -11.62
C ASP A 279 12.37 -18.91 -10.26
N LEU A 280 12.62 -18.23 -9.13
CA LEU A 280 12.51 -18.84 -7.81
C LEU A 280 11.04 -19.02 -7.39
N ILE A 281 10.71 -20.23 -6.94
CA ILE A 281 9.45 -20.51 -6.23
C ILE A 281 9.67 -20.23 -4.75
N TRP A 282 9.17 -19.10 -4.28
CA TRP A 282 9.19 -18.71 -2.87
C TRP A 282 8.51 -19.76 -1.99
N ARG A 283 9.21 -20.26 -0.96
CA ARG A 283 8.67 -21.19 0.06
C ARG A 283 8.44 -20.54 1.42
N VAL A 284 8.68 -19.23 1.55
CA VAL A 284 8.43 -18.50 2.81
C VAL A 284 7.12 -17.74 2.64
N PRO A 285 6.03 -18.16 3.30
CA PRO A 285 4.78 -17.44 3.26
C PRO A 285 4.98 -16.13 4.03
N PHE A 286 5.01 -15.01 3.33
CA PHE A 286 4.64 -13.76 3.98
C PHE A 286 3.13 -13.77 4.10
N GLN A 287 2.63 -13.38 5.27
CA GLN A 287 1.22 -13.12 5.48
C GLN A 287 0.92 -11.84 4.70
N MET A 288 0.66 -11.99 3.39
CA MET A 288 0.24 -10.90 2.52
C MET A 288 -1.06 -10.34 3.09
N SER A 289 -1.12 -9.04 3.36
CA SER A 289 -2.44 -8.40 3.44
C SER A 289 -3.07 -8.54 2.06
N GLN A 290 -4.36 -8.85 2.02
CA GLN A 290 -5.15 -8.97 0.78
C GLN A 290 -5.07 -7.70 -0.11
N THR A 291 -4.54 -6.60 0.42
CA THR A 291 -4.29 -5.31 -0.22
C THR A 291 -3.27 -5.40 -1.38
N LEU A 292 -2.26 -6.27 -1.34
CA LEU A 292 -1.20 -6.33 -2.37
C LEU A 292 -1.57 -7.13 -3.64
N ILE A 293 -2.65 -7.91 -3.58
CA ILE A 293 -3.18 -8.70 -4.71
C ILE A 293 -3.82 -7.76 -5.78
N SER A 294 -4.00 -6.49 -5.45
CA SER A 294 -4.65 -5.45 -6.27
C SER A 294 -3.77 -4.74 -7.30
N GLY A 295 -2.46 -4.66 -7.07
CA GLY A 295 -1.51 -3.91 -7.92
C GLY A 295 -1.09 -4.63 -9.20
N LEU A 296 -1.59 -5.84 -9.43
CA LEU A 296 -1.20 -6.73 -10.52
C LEU A 296 -1.76 -6.32 -11.89
N SER A 297 -2.90 -5.62 -11.94
CA SER A 297 -3.43 -5.05 -13.19
C SER A 297 -2.58 -3.88 -13.70
N LEU A 298 -2.04 -3.14 -12.75
CA LEU A 298 -1.50 -1.81 -12.91
C LEU A 298 -0.05 -1.81 -13.34
N LEU A 299 0.71 -2.80 -12.87
CA LEU A 299 2.05 -3.05 -13.36
C LEU A 299 2.05 -3.28 -14.87
N VAL A 300 1.01 -3.86 -15.45
CA VAL A 300 0.99 -4.20 -16.88
C VAL A 300 0.76 -2.97 -17.74
N GLU A 301 -0.30 -2.22 -17.45
CA GLU A 301 -0.72 -1.09 -18.28
C GLU A 301 0.31 0.05 -18.23
N VAL A 302 1.00 0.20 -17.08
CA VAL A 302 2.19 1.05 -16.97
C VAL A 302 3.37 0.50 -17.77
N LEU A 303 3.60 -0.82 -17.79
CA LEU A 303 4.71 -1.43 -18.54
C LEU A 303 4.49 -1.45 -20.06
N GLU A 304 3.25 -1.50 -20.54
CA GLU A 304 2.91 -1.35 -21.97
C GLU A 304 3.15 0.09 -22.43
N ASN A 305 2.67 1.09 -21.68
CA ASN A 305 2.80 2.51 -22.05
C ASN A 305 4.22 3.08 -21.85
N VAL A 306 4.98 2.62 -20.86
CA VAL A 306 6.37 3.06 -20.66
C VAL A 306 7.32 2.56 -21.78
N LEU A 307 6.95 1.49 -22.49
CA LEU A 307 7.79 0.87 -23.53
C LEU A 307 7.46 1.27 -24.97
N GLU A 308 6.23 1.68 -25.31
CA GLU A 308 5.98 2.29 -26.62
C GLU A 308 6.82 3.56 -26.83
N ILE A 309 7.13 4.28 -25.74
CA ILE A 309 7.97 5.48 -25.75
C ILE A 309 9.45 5.15 -25.92
N SER A 310 9.93 4.05 -25.34
CA SER A 310 11.35 3.68 -25.36
C SER A 310 11.75 2.81 -26.57
N LEU A 311 10.79 2.36 -27.37
CA LEU A 311 11.03 1.77 -28.70
C LEU A 311 10.98 2.80 -29.84
N LEU A 312 10.65 4.06 -29.53
CA LEU A 312 10.70 5.20 -30.45
C LEU A 312 12.03 5.99 -30.39
N PHE A 313 13.01 5.52 -29.61
CA PHE A 313 14.38 6.06 -29.54
C PHE A 313 15.46 4.98 -29.59
#